data_AF-A0A955BZQ6-F1
#
_entry.id   AF-A0A955BZQ6-F1
#
_cell.length_a   1.000
_cell.length_b   1.000
_cell.length_c   1.000
_cell.angle_alpha   90.00
_cell.angle_beta   90.00
_cell.angle_gamma   90.00
#
_symmetry.space_group_name_H-M   'P 1'
#
loop_
_entity.id
_entity.type
_entity.pdbx_description
1 polymer ?
#
loop_
_entity_poly.entity_id
_entity_poly.type
_entity_poly.pdbx_seq_one_letter_code
_entity_poly.pdbx_strand_id
1 'polypeptide(L)'
;APVPPGPPVAPLERPLEDVWSRTEPKYRVRAFVLLALNLALYSGLCAFAFWLHTGELSNFAVEAYLSPARLWGATGAQQSLTDFVLSPISVLQTPLHGVVLGLLLAAIIATPITVAILYRTLAAIPFVLATAVFAHLPWMAFTLTFSALLVAAALRRMRFRFRFAVALLGLVPVVVYLALATRGGAEKLLSTATPSEAALIYGVWVVSIVGAAVGIALVLTLAKIVDYRPGAVAPVMGLMAAVPTTLFFQGVGPDELSYRVLEARLAPIVVEGPAGRPTGASYLAERAAASIECERFLADYPTSRFVPCALYLEGIVNDLRIAPDGARYSAYPRMSSEPAWASLFTNYPESPLSVSAGVRLAALYARQGRVEEALQAVNEVERRAVRLMAEAPFHARTILAPTPAESNLKVDLPALRVEGRQWRELIVANYHDARYGSAPLIAFAGLDSHRDGYVDQLKALIAQYSDSLLVDNLLVRWVETIQDARTRRIALRRLVKRPDGDARVEAAFRLADLEIQSLGDEGSGLRLTGLTRMRSVAKEHSETAWGLEASRRLSLFAESPE
;
A
#
# COMPACT_ATOMS: atom_id res chain seq x y z
N ALA A 1 67.21 39.60 46.69
CA ALA A 1 65.75 39.75 46.45
C ALA A 1 65.21 38.41 45.95
N PRO A 2 64.14 37.85 46.53
CA PRO A 2 63.53 36.63 46.04
C PRO A 2 62.88 36.87 44.67
N VAL A 3 63.10 35.93 43.75
CA VAL A 3 62.54 35.95 42.39
C VAL A 3 61.01 35.83 42.50
N PRO A 4 60.22 36.72 41.87
CA PRO A 4 58.76 36.61 41.89
C PRO A 4 58.33 35.28 41.28
N PRO A 5 57.32 34.60 41.84
CA PRO A 5 56.79 33.37 41.25
C PRO A 5 56.37 33.65 39.81
N GLY A 6 56.96 32.90 38.87
CA GLY A 6 56.60 33.00 37.46
C GLY A 6 55.10 32.76 37.27
N PRO A 7 54.48 33.37 36.24
CA PRO A 7 53.07 33.17 35.96
C PRO A 7 52.77 31.66 35.86
N PRO A 8 51.64 31.17 36.40
CA PRO A 8 51.28 29.76 36.31
C PRO A 8 51.31 29.35 34.84
N VAL A 9 52.22 28.44 34.49
CA VAL A 9 52.32 27.88 33.15
C VAL A 9 50.99 27.21 32.89
N ALA A 10 50.16 27.81 32.03
CA ALA A 10 48.91 27.23 31.63
C ALA A 10 49.19 25.78 31.19
N PRO A 11 48.46 24.78 31.72
CA PRO A 11 48.73 23.39 31.41
C PRO A 11 48.73 23.26 29.88
N LEU A 12 49.90 22.92 29.32
CA LEU A 12 50.06 22.72 27.88
C LEU A 12 49.01 21.69 27.47
N GLU A 13 48.02 22.14 26.70
CA GLU A 13 46.98 21.27 26.15
C GLU A 13 47.69 20.14 25.41
N ARG A 14 47.55 18.90 25.93
CA ARG A 14 48.21 17.74 25.32
C ARG A 14 47.75 17.66 23.86
N PRO A 15 48.67 17.64 22.89
CA PRO A 15 48.30 17.48 21.49
C PRO A 15 47.45 16.22 21.38
N LEU A 16 46.27 16.36 20.79
CA LEU A 16 45.31 15.28 20.64
C LEU A 16 45.96 14.16 19.81
N GLU A 17 46.37 13.09 20.47
CA GLU A 17 46.94 11.91 19.84
C GLU A 17 45.86 11.18 19.02
N ASP A 18 46.15 10.95 17.75
CA ASP A 18 45.39 10.07 16.85
C ASP A 18 45.43 8.63 17.40
N VAL A 19 44.37 7.83 17.23
CA VAL A 19 44.33 6.42 17.66
C VAL A 19 45.55 5.66 17.13
N TRP A 20 45.99 6.01 15.92
CA TRP A 20 47.14 5.39 15.26
C TRP A 20 48.51 5.95 15.63
N SER A 21 48.60 7.03 16.42
CA SER A 21 49.91 7.49 16.93
C SER A 21 50.48 6.53 17.96
N ARG A 22 49.64 5.66 18.56
CA ARG A 22 50.06 4.61 19.49
C ARG A 22 50.65 3.42 18.70
N THR A 23 51.97 3.28 18.78
CA THR A 23 52.71 2.26 18.03
C THR A 23 52.71 0.89 18.70
N GLU A 24 52.38 0.79 20.00
CA GLU A 24 52.41 -0.49 20.72
C GLU A 24 51.41 -1.50 20.11
N PRO A 25 51.83 -2.75 19.82
CA PRO A 25 51.01 -3.76 19.14
C PRO A 25 49.64 -3.99 19.78
N LYS A 26 49.56 -4.01 21.12
CA LYS A 26 48.30 -4.23 21.86
C LYS A 26 47.23 -3.17 21.55
N TYR A 27 47.62 -1.91 21.35
CA TYR A 27 46.67 -0.84 21.05
C TYR A 27 46.18 -0.93 19.59
N ARG A 28 47.05 -1.35 18.67
CA ARG A 28 46.70 -1.58 17.26
C ARG A 28 45.73 -2.75 17.10
N VAL A 29 46.01 -3.87 17.77
CA VAL A 29 45.10 -5.04 17.76
C VAL A 29 43.74 -4.65 18.32
N ARG A 30 43.70 -3.98 19.47
CA ARG A 30 42.45 -3.50 20.06
C ARG A 30 41.68 -2.55 19.13
N ALA A 31 42.37 -1.61 18.49
CA ALA A 31 41.76 -0.69 17.54
C ALA A 31 41.16 -1.44 16.33
N PHE A 32 41.89 -2.41 15.78
CA PHE A 32 41.42 -3.22 14.67
C PHE A 32 40.20 -4.06 15.04
N VAL A 33 40.23 -4.76 16.18
CA VAL A 33 39.10 -5.57 16.66
C VAL A 33 37.86 -4.72 16.86
N LEU A 34 37.99 -3.53 17.47
CA LEU A 34 36.87 -2.63 17.68
C LEU A 34 36.35 -2.02 16.38
N LEU A 35 37.24 -1.72 15.42
CA LEU A 35 36.83 -1.25 14.10
C LEU A 35 36.11 -2.35 13.31
N ALA A 36 36.56 -3.60 13.39
CA ALA A 36 35.91 -4.76 12.78
C ALA A 36 34.53 -5.02 13.40
N LEU A 37 34.42 -4.95 14.73
CA LEU A 37 33.13 -5.02 15.43
C LEU A 37 32.20 -3.89 14.98
N ASN A 38 32.72 -2.67 14.84
CA ASN A 38 31.93 -1.55 14.34
C ASN A 38 31.44 -1.80 12.91
N LEU A 39 32.32 -2.30 12.05
CA LEU A 39 31.96 -2.60 10.67
C LEU A 39 30.89 -3.70 10.59
N ALA A 40 30.97 -4.73 11.43
CA ALA A 40 29.97 -5.79 11.49
C ALA A 40 28.59 -5.27 11.93
N LEU A 41 28.54 -4.51 13.03
CA LEU A 41 27.30 -3.88 13.50
C LEU A 41 26.71 -2.92 12.46
N TYR A 42 27.56 -2.12 11.81
CA TYR A 42 27.13 -1.20 10.75
C TYR A 42 26.63 -1.95 9.51
N SER A 43 27.25 -3.06 9.14
CA SER A 43 26.80 -3.90 8.02
C SER A 43 25.43 -4.51 8.32
N GLY A 44 25.19 -4.96 9.56
CA GLY A 44 23.87 -5.42 10.00
C GLY A 44 22.81 -4.31 9.94
N LEU A 45 23.16 -3.08 10.34
CA LEU A 45 22.30 -1.91 10.19
C LEU A 45 21.95 -1.61 8.72
N CYS A 46 22.95 -1.68 7.83
CA CYS A 46 22.75 -1.50 6.40
C CYS A 46 21.85 -2.60 5.80
N ALA A 47 22.07 -3.86 6.18
CA ALA A 47 21.21 -4.98 5.77
C ALA A 47 19.77 -4.81 6.29
N PHE A 48 19.59 -4.30 7.50
CA PHE A 48 18.28 -3.96 8.04
C PHE A 48 17.58 -2.86 7.23
N ALA A 49 18.31 -1.82 6.83
CA ALA A 49 17.77 -0.78 5.94
C ALA A 49 17.34 -1.31 4.58
N PHE A 50 18.13 -2.23 4.00
CA PHE A 50 17.77 -2.91 2.77
C PHE A 50 16.53 -3.79 2.95
N TRP A 51 16.45 -4.54 4.04
CA TRP A 51 15.29 -5.39 4.35
C TRP A 51 14.01 -4.55 4.51
N LEU A 52 14.07 -3.41 5.22
CA LEU A 52 12.91 -2.51 5.33
C LEU A 52 12.42 -1.99 3.96
N HIS A 53 13.34 -1.80 3.02
CA HIS A 53 13.01 -1.26 1.70
C HIS A 53 12.52 -2.31 0.69
N THR A 54 12.86 -3.58 0.88
CA THR A 54 12.56 -4.63 -0.11
C THR A 54 11.68 -5.75 0.42
N GLY A 55 11.62 -5.92 1.74
CA GLY A 55 11.10 -7.12 2.41
C GLY A 55 12.00 -8.36 2.23
N GLU A 56 13.13 -8.23 1.54
CA GLU A 56 14.04 -9.33 1.25
C GLU A 56 15.28 -9.21 2.13
N LEU A 57 15.75 -10.33 2.68
CA LEU A 57 16.95 -10.32 3.54
C LEU A 57 18.24 -10.03 2.74
N SER A 58 18.24 -10.38 1.46
CA SER A 58 19.37 -10.12 0.57
C SER A 58 18.98 -10.28 -0.90
N ASN A 59 19.43 -9.36 -1.74
CA ASN A 59 19.41 -9.52 -3.19
C ASN A 59 20.76 -9.05 -3.75
N PHE A 60 21.63 -10.00 -4.11
CA PHE A 60 22.95 -9.67 -4.64
C PHE A 60 23.00 -9.63 -6.17
N ALA A 61 21.84 -9.60 -6.84
CA ALA A 61 21.78 -9.48 -8.30
C ALA A 61 22.33 -8.12 -8.74
N VAL A 62 23.13 -8.11 -9.80
CA VAL A 62 23.75 -6.88 -10.32
C VAL A 62 22.68 -5.87 -10.74
N GLU A 63 21.54 -6.35 -11.24
CA GLU A 63 20.39 -5.55 -11.62
C GLU A 63 19.81 -4.77 -10.45
N ALA A 64 19.77 -5.36 -9.25
CA ALA A 64 19.30 -4.71 -8.03
C ALA A 64 20.23 -3.57 -7.58
N TYR A 65 21.53 -3.65 -7.91
CA TYR A 65 22.49 -2.56 -7.68
C TYR A 65 22.48 -1.50 -8.78
N LEU A 66 22.19 -1.90 -10.02
CA LEU A 66 22.17 -0.99 -11.17
C LEU A 66 20.87 -0.21 -11.28
N SER A 67 19.74 -0.75 -10.80
CA SER A 67 18.45 -0.04 -10.85
C SER A 67 18.47 1.29 -10.08
N PRO A 68 18.98 1.38 -8.84
CA PRO A 68 19.04 2.64 -8.10
C PRO A 68 20.16 3.56 -8.60
N ALA A 69 21.18 3.00 -9.28
CA ALA A 69 22.31 3.77 -9.82
C ALA A 69 21.96 4.58 -11.08
N ARG A 70 20.81 4.31 -11.73
CA ARG A 70 20.36 5.05 -12.92
C ARG A 70 19.79 6.42 -12.54
N LEU A 71 20.70 7.35 -12.23
CA LEU A 71 20.44 8.72 -11.73
C LEU A 71 19.51 9.56 -12.64
N TRP A 72 19.42 9.26 -13.94
CA TRP A 72 18.76 10.09 -14.95
C TRP A 72 18.10 9.25 -16.07
N GLY A 73 17.36 8.19 -15.71
CA GLY A 73 16.63 7.39 -16.69
C GLY A 73 15.38 8.11 -17.22
N ALA A 74 15.16 8.08 -18.54
CA ALA A 74 14.00 8.67 -19.23
C ALA A 74 12.66 7.94 -18.95
N THR A 75 12.68 6.81 -18.24
CA THR A 75 11.52 5.92 -18.08
C THR A 75 10.68 6.19 -16.82
N GLY A 76 10.93 7.27 -16.08
CA GLY A 76 10.08 7.69 -14.95
C GLY A 76 10.13 6.78 -13.71
N ALA A 77 10.72 5.59 -13.80
CA ALA A 77 10.96 4.67 -12.69
C ALA A 77 12.27 5.00 -11.96
N GLN A 78 12.44 6.26 -11.54
CA GLN A 78 13.53 6.61 -10.62
C GLN A 78 13.17 6.02 -9.26
N GLN A 79 13.99 5.10 -8.72
CA GLN A 79 13.97 4.79 -7.29
C GLN A 79 14.54 5.98 -6.54
N SER A 80 13.68 6.96 -6.29
CA SER A 80 14.02 8.14 -5.51
C SER A 80 14.09 7.79 -4.02
N LEU A 81 14.76 8.61 -3.23
CA LEU A 81 14.65 8.52 -1.76
C LEU A 81 13.20 8.71 -1.28
N THR A 82 12.36 9.37 -2.08
CA THR A 82 10.92 9.45 -1.82
C THR A 82 10.28 8.06 -1.91
N ASP A 83 10.68 7.22 -2.86
CA ASP A 83 10.17 5.84 -2.93
C ASP A 83 10.65 5.00 -1.75
N PHE A 84 11.85 5.26 -1.23
CA PHE A 84 12.32 4.64 0.02
C PHE A 84 11.44 5.01 1.23
N VAL A 85 10.80 6.17 1.20
CA VAL A 85 9.89 6.66 2.26
C VAL A 85 8.43 6.23 2.03
N LEU A 86 8.05 5.96 0.78
CA LEU A 86 6.68 5.62 0.42
C LEU A 86 6.46 4.13 0.18
N SER A 87 7.53 3.36 -0.04
CA SER A 87 7.49 1.95 -0.41
C SER A 87 8.57 1.13 0.31
N PRO A 88 8.23 -0.09 0.76
CA PRO A 88 6.91 -0.73 0.72
C PRO A 88 5.97 -0.19 1.80
N ILE A 89 6.52 0.24 2.95
CA ILE A 89 5.73 0.85 4.02
C ILE A 89 5.69 2.36 3.81
N SER A 90 4.51 2.88 3.48
CA SER A 90 4.32 4.33 3.35
C SER A 90 4.31 5.01 4.70
N VAL A 91 5.15 6.04 4.90
CA VAL A 91 5.11 6.90 6.10
C VAL A 91 3.79 7.66 6.25
N LEU A 92 3.01 7.79 5.18
CA LEU A 92 1.69 8.43 5.24
C LEU A 92 0.65 7.52 5.92
N GLN A 93 0.83 6.21 5.80
CA GLN A 93 -0.04 5.20 6.39
C GLN A 93 0.43 4.81 7.79
N THR A 94 1.75 4.72 7.96
CA THR A 94 2.39 4.32 9.21
C THR A 94 3.45 5.36 9.61
N PRO A 95 3.04 6.52 10.18
CA PRO A 95 3.95 7.64 10.50
C PRO A 95 5.12 7.27 11.41
N LEU A 96 4.92 6.30 12.31
CA LEU A 96 6.00 5.78 13.16
C LEU A 96 7.15 5.18 12.34
N HIS A 97 6.87 4.61 11.16
CA HIS A 97 7.89 4.13 10.24
C HIS A 97 8.80 5.28 9.76
N GLY A 98 8.27 6.50 9.61
CA GLY A 98 9.07 7.67 9.26
C GLY A 98 10.12 8.02 10.32
N VAL A 99 9.80 7.80 11.60
CA VAL A 99 10.77 7.95 12.71
C VAL A 99 11.82 6.84 12.66
N VAL A 100 11.40 5.59 12.43
CA VAL A 100 12.31 4.44 12.26
C VAL A 100 13.31 4.70 11.13
N LEU A 101 12.82 5.06 9.94
CA LEU A 101 13.65 5.37 8.78
C LEU A 101 14.57 6.56 9.05
N GLY A 102 14.06 7.60 9.70
CA GLY A 102 14.86 8.78 10.05
C GLY A 102 16.04 8.44 10.96
N LEU A 103 15.79 7.67 12.03
CA LEU A 103 16.83 7.24 12.97
C LEU A 103 17.82 6.24 12.33
N LEU A 104 17.34 5.38 11.44
CA LEU A 104 18.16 4.45 10.69
C LEU A 104 19.13 5.19 9.75
N LEU A 105 18.62 6.14 8.97
CA LEU A 105 19.43 6.99 8.11
C LEU A 105 20.40 7.86 8.93
N ALA A 106 19.98 8.38 10.08
CA ALA A 106 20.86 9.09 10.99
C ALA A 106 22.10 8.27 11.37
N ALA A 107 21.91 6.98 11.68
CA ALA A 107 22.99 6.06 12.03
C ALA A 107 23.89 5.73 10.82
N ILE A 108 23.29 5.53 9.65
CA ILE A 108 24.00 5.34 8.37
C ILE A 108 24.89 6.54 8.05
N ILE A 109 24.39 7.77 8.27
CA ILE A 109 25.09 9.02 7.98
C ILE A 109 26.20 9.31 8.99
N ALA A 110 25.90 9.21 10.30
CA ALA A 110 26.81 9.59 11.36
C ALA A 110 28.07 8.71 11.42
N THR A 111 27.93 7.41 11.16
CA THR A 111 29.00 6.44 11.41
C THR A 111 30.24 6.68 10.52
N PRO A 112 30.16 6.77 9.18
CA PRO A 112 31.34 6.99 8.35
C PRO A 112 32.02 8.34 8.64
N ILE A 113 31.23 9.37 8.96
CA ILE A 113 31.75 10.71 9.32
C ILE A 113 32.53 10.63 10.64
N THR A 114 31.97 10.02 11.69
CA THR A 114 32.66 9.88 12.99
C THR A 114 33.90 8.98 12.89
N VAL A 115 33.84 7.91 12.10
CA VAL A 115 35.01 7.05 11.83
C VAL A 115 36.11 7.85 11.12
N ALA A 116 35.77 8.70 10.15
CA ALA A 116 36.73 9.55 9.45
C ALA A 116 37.44 10.53 10.41
N ILE A 117 36.69 11.07 11.40
CA ILE A 117 37.21 11.99 12.42
C ILE A 117 38.12 11.27 13.43
N LEU A 118 37.73 10.08 13.90
CA LEU A 118 38.39 9.40 15.02
C LEU A 118 39.50 8.42 14.61
N TYR A 119 39.38 7.78 13.44
CA TYR A 119 40.28 6.71 13.00
C TYR A 119 41.02 7.01 11.69
N ARG A 120 40.80 8.18 11.06
CA ARG A 120 41.23 8.58 9.69
C ARG A 120 40.26 8.18 8.59
N THR A 121 40.35 8.93 7.49
CA THR A 121 39.49 8.79 6.30
C THR A 121 39.52 7.40 5.67
N LEU A 122 40.70 6.75 5.60
CA LEU A 122 40.81 5.41 5.02
C LEU A 122 40.03 4.36 5.81
N ALA A 123 39.93 4.52 7.12
CA ALA A 123 39.14 3.62 7.97
C ALA A 123 37.62 3.77 7.75
N ALA A 124 37.17 4.88 7.15
CA ALA A 124 35.76 5.10 6.81
C ALA A 124 35.35 4.43 5.49
N ILE A 125 36.30 4.10 4.60
CA ILE A 125 36.00 3.50 3.29
C ILE A 125 35.21 2.19 3.42
N PRO A 126 35.56 1.22 4.30
CA PRO A 126 34.77 0.01 4.46
C PRO A 126 33.32 0.26 4.88
N PHE A 127 33.07 1.30 5.70
CA PHE A 127 31.72 1.67 6.11
C PHE A 127 30.93 2.27 4.94
N VAL A 128 31.55 3.15 4.16
CA VAL A 128 30.92 3.69 2.94
C VAL A 128 30.60 2.58 1.93
N LEU A 129 31.51 1.61 1.76
CA LEU A 129 31.27 0.44 0.91
C LEU A 129 30.13 -0.43 1.46
N ALA A 130 30.02 -0.60 2.78
CA ALA A 130 28.90 -1.30 3.40
C ALA A 130 27.56 -0.60 3.11
N THR A 131 27.51 0.73 3.08
CA THR A 131 26.31 1.48 2.65
C THR A 131 25.93 1.17 1.20
N ALA A 132 26.92 1.11 0.29
CA ALA A 132 26.65 0.79 -1.11
C ALA A 132 26.21 -0.67 -1.30
N VAL A 133 26.87 -1.62 -0.64
CA VAL A 133 26.71 -3.06 -0.87
C VAL A 133 25.54 -3.66 -0.08
N PHE A 134 25.39 -3.31 1.20
CA PHE A 134 24.39 -3.93 2.07
C PHE A 134 23.12 -3.11 2.18
N ALA A 135 23.17 -1.78 2.09
CA ALA A 135 21.95 -0.95 2.10
C ALA A 135 21.41 -0.66 0.70
N HIS A 136 22.17 -0.97 -0.36
CA HIS A 136 21.84 -0.64 -1.76
C HIS A 136 21.62 0.86 -1.99
N LEU A 137 22.38 1.71 -1.29
CA LEU A 137 22.29 3.17 -1.40
C LEU A 137 23.58 3.76 -2.03
N PRO A 138 23.84 3.55 -3.33
CA PRO A 138 25.08 3.99 -3.96
C PRO A 138 25.27 5.51 -3.93
N TRP A 139 24.18 6.27 -4.07
CA TRP A 139 24.22 7.75 -4.01
C TRP A 139 24.47 8.29 -2.61
N MET A 140 23.92 7.61 -1.59
CA MET A 140 24.26 7.91 -0.21
C MET A 140 25.73 7.61 0.06
N ALA A 141 26.24 6.45 -0.39
CA ALA A 141 27.66 6.10 -0.26
C ALA A 141 28.58 7.11 -0.95
N PHE A 142 28.24 7.56 -2.17
CA PHE A 142 28.97 8.61 -2.87
C PHE A 142 29.00 9.92 -2.07
N THR A 143 27.84 10.34 -1.54
CA THR A 143 27.73 11.54 -0.72
C THR A 143 28.56 11.43 0.57
N LEU A 144 28.51 10.27 1.24
CA LEU A 144 29.28 10.00 2.45
C LEU A 144 30.79 9.96 2.19
N THR A 145 31.21 9.51 1.00
CA THR A 145 32.61 9.62 0.55
C THR A 145 33.05 11.08 0.53
N PHE A 146 32.25 11.95 -0.10
CA PHE A 146 32.55 13.37 -0.18
C PHE A 146 32.55 14.03 1.21
N SER A 147 31.59 13.68 2.08
CA SER A 147 31.56 14.09 3.49
C SER A 147 32.84 13.70 4.25
N ALA A 148 33.29 12.45 4.12
CA ALA A 148 34.50 11.96 4.79
C ALA A 148 35.77 12.67 4.26
N LEU A 149 35.86 12.94 2.96
CA LEU A 149 36.96 13.69 2.35
C LEU A 149 36.97 15.16 2.79
N LEU A 150 35.79 15.80 2.86
CA LEU A 150 35.63 17.18 3.31
C LEU A 150 36.10 17.35 4.76
N VAL A 151 35.69 16.44 5.64
CA VAL A 151 36.15 16.36 7.03
C VAL A 151 37.67 16.22 7.10
N ALA A 152 38.25 15.33 6.29
CA ALA A 152 39.69 15.12 6.24
C ALA A 152 40.45 16.40 5.83
N ALA A 153 39.96 17.08 4.80
CA ALA A 153 40.51 18.34 4.33
C ALA A 153 40.41 19.44 5.39
N ALA A 154 39.26 19.56 6.08
CA ALA A 154 39.04 20.54 7.13
C ALA A 154 39.97 20.31 8.34
N LEU A 155 40.15 19.05 8.78
CA LEU A 155 41.07 18.72 9.87
C LEU A 155 42.54 19.03 9.51
N ARG A 156 42.95 18.78 8.26
CA ARG A 156 44.33 19.05 7.81
C ARG A 156 44.61 20.53 7.58
N ARG A 157 43.72 21.24 6.90
CA ARG A 157 43.97 22.61 6.43
C ARG A 157 43.57 23.68 7.44
N MET A 158 42.40 23.53 8.07
CA MET A 158 41.81 24.61 8.87
C MET A 158 42.19 24.53 10.36
N ARG A 159 42.89 23.47 10.77
CA ARG A 159 43.34 23.25 12.17
C ARG A 159 42.22 23.49 13.20
N PHE A 160 40.97 23.21 12.83
CA PHE A 160 39.83 23.44 13.70
C PHE A 160 39.96 22.57 14.95
N ARG A 161 40.05 23.22 16.11
CA ARG A 161 40.08 22.54 17.41
C ARG A 161 38.70 21.96 17.76
N PHE A 162 37.63 22.54 17.23
CA PHE A 162 36.26 22.13 17.50
C PHE A 162 35.78 21.04 16.52
N ARG A 163 36.02 19.77 16.88
CA ARG A 163 35.70 18.60 16.04
C ARG A 163 34.22 18.48 15.68
N PHE A 164 33.32 18.97 16.52
CA PHE A 164 31.89 18.95 16.24
C PHE A 164 31.52 19.86 15.07
N ALA A 165 32.08 21.07 14.97
CA ALA A 165 31.85 21.93 13.80
C ALA A 165 32.38 21.31 12.50
N VAL A 166 33.52 20.61 12.56
CA VAL A 166 34.02 19.86 11.40
C VAL A 166 33.07 18.73 11.00
N ALA A 167 32.46 18.05 11.98
CA ALA A 167 31.47 17.02 11.72
C ALA A 167 30.18 17.60 11.09
N LEU A 168 29.71 18.76 11.57
CA LEU A 168 28.58 19.48 10.96
C LEU A 168 28.89 19.91 9.53
N LEU A 169 30.11 20.36 9.25
CA LEU A 169 30.57 20.64 7.88
C LEU A 169 30.51 19.37 7.01
N GLY A 170 30.86 18.21 7.59
CA GLY A 170 30.70 16.91 6.96
C GLY A 170 29.26 16.51 6.66
N LEU A 171 28.25 17.08 7.33
CA LEU A 171 26.84 16.81 7.05
C LEU A 171 26.31 17.62 5.85
N VAL A 172 26.95 18.73 5.47
CA VAL A 172 26.47 19.62 4.39
C VAL A 172 26.20 18.87 3.07
N PRO A 173 27.09 17.99 2.57
CA PRO A 173 26.82 17.23 1.34
C PRO A 173 25.58 16.34 1.46
N VAL A 174 25.35 15.75 2.64
CA VAL A 174 24.19 14.89 2.91
C VAL A 174 22.90 15.72 2.92
N VAL A 175 22.91 16.90 3.54
CA VAL A 175 21.75 17.81 3.52
C VAL A 175 21.40 18.21 2.10
N VAL A 176 22.39 18.57 1.29
CA VAL A 176 22.20 18.91 -0.13
C VAL A 176 21.63 17.71 -0.89
N TYR A 177 22.17 16.51 -0.69
CA TYR A 177 21.68 15.29 -1.33
C TYR A 177 20.21 15.00 -0.97
N LEU A 178 19.85 15.03 0.31
CA LEU A 178 18.48 14.80 0.78
C LEU A 178 17.51 15.84 0.19
N ALA A 179 17.90 17.13 0.18
CA ALA A 179 17.09 18.20 -0.40
C ALA A 179 16.90 18.07 -1.92
N LEU A 180 17.91 17.61 -2.65
CA LEU A 180 17.81 17.37 -4.10
C LEU A 180 16.98 16.12 -4.39
N ALA A 181 17.16 15.05 -3.62
CA ALA A 181 16.43 13.80 -3.80
C ALA A 181 14.92 13.97 -3.57
N THR A 182 14.51 14.89 -2.70
CA THR A 182 13.09 15.24 -2.53
C THR A 182 12.49 15.98 -3.71
N ARG A 183 13.27 16.69 -4.53
CA ARG A 183 12.69 17.54 -5.61
C ARG A 183 12.28 16.76 -6.86
N GLY A 184 12.98 15.68 -7.22
CA GLY A 184 12.81 15.02 -8.52
C GLY A 184 11.51 14.22 -8.68
N GLY A 185 11.11 13.42 -7.67
CA GLY A 185 9.92 12.57 -7.72
C GLY A 185 8.74 13.09 -6.91
N ALA A 186 9.01 13.87 -5.85
CA ALA A 186 7.96 14.30 -4.95
C ALA A 186 7.13 15.47 -5.50
N GLU A 187 7.57 16.21 -6.52
CA GLU A 187 6.81 17.38 -7.00
C GLU A 187 5.40 17.01 -7.49
N LYS A 188 5.24 15.86 -8.17
CA LYS A 188 3.93 15.38 -8.64
C LYS A 188 3.05 14.85 -7.49
N LEU A 189 3.66 14.25 -6.48
CA LEU A 189 2.94 13.74 -5.30
C LEU A 189 2.58 14.89 -4.36
N LEU A 190 3.52 15.80 -4.11
CA LEU A 190 3.39 16.98 -3.25
C LEU A 190 2.42 18.01 -3.82
N SER A 191 2.26 18.10 -5.15
CA SER A 191 1.23 18.96 -5.74
C SER A 191 -0.19 18.48 -5.44
N THR A 192 -0.35 17.18 -5.15
CA THR A 192 -1.63 16.59 -4.71
C THR A 192 -1.71 16.36 -3.20
N ALA A 193 -0.57 16.34 -2.50
CA ALA A 193 -0.50 16.02 -1.08
C ALA A 193 -0.95 17.21 -0.23
N THR A 194 -1.64 16.90 0.86
CA THR A 194 -1.96 17.88 1.89
C THR A 194 -0.68 18.37 2.59
N PRO A 195 -0.67 19.60 3.15
CA PRO A 195 0.51 20.12 3.86
C PRO A 195 1.00 19.21 5.00
N SER A 196 0.10 18.50 5.66
CA SER A 196 0.41 17.50 6.68
C SER A 196 1.14 16.27 6.12
N GLU A 197 0.73 15.78 4.95
CA GLU A 197 1.39 14.63 4.29
C GLU A 197 2.78 15.03 3.82
N ALA A 198 2.93 16.24 3.27
CA ALA A 198 4.23 16.80 2.94
C ALA A 198 5.14 16.89 4.18
N ALA A 199 4.61 17.37 5.31
CA ALA A 199 5.35 17.47 6.56
C ALA A 199 5.83 16.10 7.08
N LEU A 200 5.03 15.04 6.93
CA LEU A 200 5.44 13.68 7.30
C LEU A 200 6.61 13.18 6.43
N ILE A 201 6.55 13.41 5.12
CA ILE A 201 7.62 13.03 4.20
C ILE A 201 8.92 13.80 4.52
N TYR A 202 8.84 15.12 4.70
CA TYR A 202 9.99 15.93 5.07
C TYR A 202 10.52 15.62 6.48
N GLY A 203 9.62 15.20 7.38
CA GLY A 203 9.94 14.82 8.75
C GLY A 203 11.02 13.74 8.83
N VAL A 204 10.99 12.76 7.92
CA VAL A 204 12.02 11.69 7.86
C VAL A 204 13.42 12.28 7.70
N TRP A 205 13.58 13.25 6.81
CA TRP A 205 14.88 13.88 6.53
C TRP A 205 15.34 14.75 7.68
N VAL A 206 14.43 15.52 8.29
CA VAL A 206 14.74 16.33 9.47
C VAL A 206 15.19 15.44 10.62
N VAL A 207 14.47 14.35 10.92
CA VAL A 207 14.85 13.37 11.95
C VAL A 207 16.20 12.74 11.62
N SER A 208 16.48 12.43 10.35
CA SER A 208 17.77 11.89 9.91
C SER A 208 18.94 12.84 10.20
N ILE A 209 18.81 14.12 9.84
CA ILE A 209 19.87 15.12 10.00
C ILE A 209 20.10 15.43 11.49
N VAL A 210 19.02 15.68 12.24
CA VAL A 210 19.09 15.98 13.67
C VAL A 210 19.62 14.76 14.43
N GLY A 211 19.11 13.56 14.14
CA GLY A 211 19.59 12.31 14.72
C GLY A 211 21.06 12.05 14.43
N ALA A 212 21.53 12.33 13.21
CA ALA A 212 22.95 12.19 12.86
C ALA A 212 23.83 13.16 13.66
N ALA A 213 23.41 14.42 13.78
CA ALA A 213 24.13 15.42 14.57
C ALA A 213 24.21 15.03 16.07
N VAL A 214 23.10 14.54 16.64
CA VAL A 214 23.07 14.05 18.03
C VAL A 214 23.98 12.83 18.19
N GLY A 215 23.91 11.84 17.28
CA GLY A 215 24.78 10.66 17.30
C GLY A 215 26.27 11.02 17.24
N ILE A 216 26.64 11.94 16.34
CA ILE A 216 27.99 12.49 16.25
C ILE A 216 28.40 13.15 17.58
N ALA A 217 27.55 13.99 18.16
CA ALA A 217 27.84 14.67 19.43
C ALA A 217 28.07 13.68 20.57
N LEU A 218 27.26 12.62 20.66
CA LEU A 218 27.40 11.56 21.65
C LEU A 218 28.70 10.78 21.46
N VAL A 219 29.04 10.39 20.23
CA VAL A 219 30.30 9.70 19.92
C VAL A 219 31.50 10.57 20.30
N LEU A 220 31.51 11.85 19.93
CA LEU A 220 32.61 12.77 20.26
C LEU A 220 32.72 13.04 21.77
N THR A 221 31.59 13.15 22.46
CA THR A 221 31.55 13.32 23.93
C THR A 221 32.10 12.09 24.62
N LEU A 222 31.65 10.89 24.25
CA LEU A 222 32.14 9.64 24.81
C LEU A 222 33.63 9.44 24.48
N ALA A 223 34.05 9.77 23.25
CA ALA A 223 35.45 9.75 22.85
C ALA A 223 36.29 10.69 23.73
N LYS A 224 35.79 11.89 24.05
CA LYS A 224 36.47 12.81 24.97
C LYS A 224 36.58 12.22 26.39
N ILE A 225 35.53 11.58 26.89
CA ILE A 225 35.52 10.93 28.22
C ILE A 225 36.55 9.80 28.30
N VAL A 226 36.74 9.03 27.22
CA VAL A 226 37.70 7.92 27.18
C VAL A 226 39.08 8.30 26.64
N ASP A 227 39.45 9.58 26.64
CA ASP A 227 40.72 10.10 26.10
C ASP A 227 41.02 9.64 24.67
N TYR A 228 39.99 9.69 23.81
CA TYR A 228 40.00 9.29 22.41
C TYR A 228 40.51 7.86 22.18
N ARG A 229 40.36 6.98 23.18
CA ARG A 229 40.67 5.55 23.02
C ARG A 229 39.72 4.94 21.98
N PRO A 230 40.24 4.01 21.15
CA PRO A 230 39.38 3.25 20.24
C PRO A 230 38.34 2.50 21.06
N GLY A 231 37.07 2.65 20.68
CA GLY A 231 35.94 2.00 21.34
C GLY A 231 34.73 2.88 21.63
N ALA A 232 34.86 4.22 21.59
CA ALA A 232 33.72 5.11 21.85
C ALA A 232 32.61 5.03 20.78
N VAL A 233 32.93 4.64 19.55
CA VAL A 233 31.96 4.52 18.45
C VAL A 233 30.99 3.35 18.67
N ALA A 234 31.49 2.20 19.13
CA ALA A 234 30.73 0.96 19.25
C ALA A 234 29.45 1.06 20.09
N PRO A 235 29.48 1.57 21.34
CA PRO A 235 28.28 1.63 22.18
C PRO A 235 27.24 2.61 21.64
N VAL A 236 27.66 3.77 21.11
CA VAL A 236 26.72 4.75 20.54
C VAL A 236 26.10 4.21 19.26
N MET A 237 26.88 3.58 18.39
CA MET A 237 26.36 2.96 17.17
C MET A 237 25.43 1.78 17.48
N GLY A 238 25.76 0.96 18.48
CA GLY A 238 24.89 -0.10 18.98
C GLY A 238 23.54 0.46 19.45
N LEU A 239 23.55 1.57 20.20
CA LEU A 239 22.32 2.26 20.60
C LEU A 239 21.54 2.81 19.39
N MET A 240 22.24 3.50 18.47
CA MET A 240 21.64 4.06 17.25
C MET A 240 21.08 2.98 16.32
N ALA A 241 21.58 1.74 16.38
CA ALA A 241 21.02 0.60 15.67
C ALA A 241 19.84 -0.03 16.44
N ALA A 242 19.98 -0.20 17.75
CA ALA A 242 18.98 -0.87 18.59
C ALA A 242 17.68 -0.09 18.66
N VAL A 243 17.72 1.24 18.78
CA VAL A 243 16.52 2.10 18.90
C VAL A 243 15.57 1.97 17.70
N PRO A 244 15.98 2.26 16.44
CA PRO A 244 15.08 2.12 15.29
C PRO A 244 14.62 0.67 15.08
N THR A 245 15.50 -0.30 15.33
CA THR A 245 15.15 -1.73 15.23
C THR A 245 14.05 -2.10 16.24
N THR A 246 14.18 -1.65 17.49
CA THR A 246 13.18 -1.91 18.54
C THR A 246 11.87 -1.20 18.23
N LEU A 247 11.92 0.07 17.82
CA LEU A 247 10.73 0.82 17.41
C LEU A 247 10.01 0.14 16.23
N PHE A 248 10.76 -0.40 15.27
CA PHE A 248 10.18 -1.16 14.17
C PHE A 248 9.45 -2.41 14.68
N PHE A 249 10.11 -3.29 15.44
CA PHE A 249 9.51 -4.54 15.89
C PHE A 249 8.33 -4.34 16.85
N GLN A 250 8.33 -3.27 17.65
CA GLN A 250 7.26 -2.99 18.60
C GLN A 250 6.09 -2.20 18.00
N GLY A 251 6.35 -1.33 17.02
CA GLY A 251 5.36 -0.36 16.56
C GLY A 251 4.94 -0.48 15.09
N VAL A 252 5.75 -1.12 14.24
CA VAL A 252 5.43 -1.33 12.82
C VAL A 252 5.19 -2.82 12.55
N GLY A 253 6.16 -3.65 12.92
CA GLY A 253 6.07 -5.11 12.83
C GLY A 253 6.55 -5.68 11.49
N PRO A 254 7.10 -6.91 11.48
CA PRO A 254 7.49 -7.62 10.26
C PRO A 254 6.28 -8.04 9.41
N ASP A 255 5.10 -8.18 10.03
CA ASP A 255 3.85 -8.48 9.36
C ASP A 255 3.36 -7.30 8.50
N GLU A 256 3.51 -6.06 8.97
CA GLU A 256 3.26 -4.86 8.15
C GLU A 256 4.17 -4.85 6.92
N LEU A 257 5.48 -5.02 7.09
CA LEU A 257 6.42 -5.06 5.97
C LEU A 257 6.05 -6.13 4.96
N SER A 258 5.78 -7.35 5.45
CA SER A 258 5.44 -8.51 4.61
C SER A 258 4.13 -8.29 3.86
N TYR A 259 3.11 -7.75 4.52
CA TYR A 259 1.83 -7.42 3.90
C TYR A 259 1.97 -6.33 2.84
N ARG A 260 2.73 -5.26 3.12
CA ARG A 260 2.92 -4.17 2.14
C ARG A 260 3.67 -4.62 0.90
N VAL A 261 4.63 -5.53 1.05
CA VAL A 261 5.31 -6.16 -0.08
C VAL A 261 4.35 -7.05 -0.87
N LEU A 262 3.53 -7.85 -0.20
CA LEU A 262 2.47 -8.63 -0.84
C LEU A 262 1.49 -7.72 -1.61
N GLU A 263 0.98 -6.67 -0.97
CA GLU A 263 0.07 -5.69 -1.56
C GLU A 263 0.69 -5.03 -2.80
N ALA A 264 1.94 -4.58 -2.73
CA ALA A 264 2.64 -3.97 -3.86
C ALA A 264 2.86 -4.95 -5.03
N ARG A 265 3.15 -6.23 -4.74
CA ARG A 265 3.30 -7.28 -5.76
C ARG A 265 1.97 -7.62 -6.43
N LEU A 266 0.88 -7.61 -5.67
CA LEU A 266 -0.45 -7.96 -6.17
C LEU A 266 -1.21 -6.78 -6.79
N ALA A 267 -0.83 -5.53 -6.49
CA ALA A 267 -1.50 -4.35 -7.04
C ALA A 267 -1.57 -4.34 -8.59
N PRO A 268 -0.50 -4.67 -9.34
CA PRO A 268 -0.58 -4.78 -10.80
C PRO A 268 -1.46 -5.92 -11.31
N ILE A 269 -1.78 -6.91 -10.46
CA ILE A 269 -2.65 -8.04 -10.80
C ILE A 269 -4.12 -7.67 -10.54
N VAL A 270 -4.38 -6.98 -9.42
CA VAL A 270 -5.72 -6.67 -8.91
C VAL A 270 -6.29 -5.35 -9.46
N VAL A 271 -5.48 -4.29 -9.52
CA VAL A 271 -5.93 -2.92 -9.84
C VAL A 271 -5.69 -2.58 -11.30
N GLU A 272 -4.53 -2.94 -11.84
CA GLU A 272 -4.14 -2.57 -13.20
C GLU A 272 -4.56 -3.69 -14.18
N GLY A 273 -5.60 -3.42 -14.99
CA GLY A 273 -5.81 -4.17 -16.23
C GLY A 273 -4.56 -3.99 -17.10
N PRO A 274 -3.93 -5.06 -17.61
CA PRO A 274 -2.61 -4.93 -18.17
C PRO A 274 -2.68 -4.18 -19.51
N ALA A 275 -1.79 -3.21 -19.69
CA ALA A 275 -1.57 -2.53 -20.98
C ALA A 275 -0.90 -3.45 -22.05
N GLY A 276 -0.74 -4.74 -21.75
CA GLY A 276 -0.30 -5.77 -22.69
C GLY A 276 -1.03 -7.07 -22.40
N ARG A 277 -1.46 -7.81 -23.42
CA ARG A 277 -2.18 -9.07 -23.24
C ARG A 277 -1.23 -10.14 -22.68
N PRO A 278 -1.30 -10.54 -21.39
CA PRO A 278 -0.61 -11.75 -20.98
C PRO A 278 -1.21 -12.92 -21.76
N THR A 279 -0.35 -13.84 -22.20
CA THR A 279 -0.83 -15.11 -22.72
C THR A 279 -1.62 -15.85 -21.63
N GLY A 280 -2.62 -16.66 -21.98
CA GLY A 280 -3.44 -17.37 -20.99
C GLY A 280 -2.63 -18.22 -20.00
N ALA A 281 -1.47 -18.75 -20.42
CA ALA A 281 -0.58 -19.53 -19.57
C ALA A 281 0.18 -18.69 -18.53
N SER A 282 0.73 -17.53 -18.92
CA SER A 282 1.44 -16.65 -17.97
C SER A 282 0.49 -16.14 -16.89
N TYR A 283 -0.75 -15.84 -17.27
CA TYR A 283 -1.78 -15.40 -16.33
C TYR A 283 -2.13 -16.44 -15.26
N LEU A 284 -2.29 -17.72 -15.64
CA LEU A 284 -2.60 -18.77 -14.66
C LEU A 284 -1.43 -18.99 -13.69
N ALA A 285 -0.18 -18.87 -14.18
CA ALA A 285 1.02 -18.96 -13.35
C ALA A 285 1.13 -17.77 -12.38
N GLU A 286 0.91 -16.54 -12.85
CA GLU A 286 0.87 -15.33 -12.02
C GLU A 286 -0.18 -15.44 -10.91
N ARG A 287 -1.38 -15.92 -11.26
CA ARG A 287 -2.48 -16.12 -10.30
C ARG A 287 -2.14 -17.18 -9.25
N ALA A 288 -1.56 -18.30 -9.66
CA ALA A 288 -1.15 -19.36 -8.73
C ALA A 288 -0.04 -18.88 -7.79
N ALA A 289 0.96 -18.16 -8.31
CA ALA A 289 2.01 -17.55 -7.52
C ALA A 289 1.45 -16.56 -6.49
N ALA A 290 0.52 -15.71 -6.91
CA ALA A 290 -0.17 -14.76 -6.03
C ALA A 290 -0.96 -15.46 -4.89
N SER A 291 -1.67 -16.55 -5.18
CA SER A 291 -2.36 -17.34 -4.14
C SER A 291 -1.37 -17.90 -3.12
N ILE A 292 -0.26 -18.48 -3.59
CA ILE A 292 0.80 -19.04 -2.73
C ILE A 292 1.42 -17.95 -1.85
N GLU A 293 1.61 -16.72 -2.35
CA GLU A 293 2.12 -15.61 -1.54
C GLU A 293 1.12 -15.19 -0.45
N CYS A 294 -0.18 -15.15 -0.74
CA CYS A 294 -1.21 -14.92 0.28
C CYS A 294 -1.22 -16.03 1.33
N GLU A 295 -1.23 -17.29 0.92
CA GLU A 295 -1.20 -18.46 1.81
C GLU A 295 0.03 -18.44 2.72
N ARG A 296 1.20 -18.09 2.18
CA ARG A 296 2.44 -17.93 2.96
C ARG A 296 2.30 -16.83 4.01
N PHE A 297 1.76 -15.67 3.64
CA PHE A 297 1.53 -14.59 4.60
C PHE A 297 0.60 -15.03 5.74
N LEU A 298 -0.50 -15.72 5.41
CA LEU A 298 -1.46 -16.23 6.40
C LEU A 298 -0.82 -17.27 7.34
N ALA A 299 0.09 -18.11 6.82
CA ALA A 299 0.81 -19.10 7.60
C ALA A 299 1.88 -18.46 8.52
N ASP A 300 2.62 -17.47 8.01
CA ASP A 300 3.70 -16.81 8.75
C ASP A 300 3.15 -15.83 9.82
N TYR A 301 1.98 -15.22 9.57
CA TYR A 301 1.39 -14.18 10.42
C TYR A 301 -0.10 -14.41 10.75
N PRO A 302 -0.49 -15.55 11.37
CA PRO A 302 -1.89 -15.90 11.60
C PRO A 302 -2.64 -14.96 12.56
N THR A 303 -1.91 -14.20 13.37
CA THR A 303 -2.47 -13.22 14.32
C THR A 303 -2.32 -11.79 13.85
N SER A 304 -1.84 -11.54 12.63
CA SER A 304 -1.67 -10.18 12.14
C SER A 304 -3.01 -9.49 11.91
N ARG A 305 -3.04 -8.17 12.15
CA ARG A 305 -4.18 -7.31 11.79
C ARG A 305 -4.44 -7.27 10.27
N PHE A 306 -3.49 -7.71 9.45
CA PHE A 306 -3.60 -7.76 7.99
C PHE A 306 -4.18 -9.07 7.46
N VAL A 307 -4.49 -10.05 8.31
CA VAL A 307 -5.11 -11.31 7.87
C VAL A 307 -6.41 -11.11 7.07
N PRO A 308 -7.36 -10.22 7.47
CA PRO A 308 -8.55 -9.95 6.65
C PRO A 308 -8.20 -9.44 5.24
N CYS A 309 -7.16 -8.62 5.14
CA CYS A 309 -6.70 -8.06 3.87
C CYS A 309 -6.05 -9.13 2.98
N ALA A 310 -5.23 -10.01 3.56
CA ALA A 310 -4.63 -11.13 2.83
C ALA A 310 -5.67 -12.14 2.32
N LEU A 311 -6.67 -12.49 3.15
CA LEU A 311 -7.80 -13.34 2.73
C LEU A 311 -8.62 -12.67 1.61
N TYR A 312 -8.83 -11.36 1.70
CA TYR A 312 -9.50 -10.61 0.64
C TYR A 312 -8.72 -10.66 -0.68
N LEU A 313 -7.40 -10.41 -0.63
CA LEU A 313 -6.54 -10.49 -1.81
C LEU A 313 -6.51 -11.90 -2.39
N GLU A 314 -6.43 -12.94 -1.56
CA GLU A 314 -6.51 -14.35 -1.98
C GLU A 314 -7.83 -14.66 -2.70
N GLY A 315 -8.95 -14.20 -2.14
CA GLY A 315 -10.27 -14.34 -2.75
C GLY A 315 -10.35 -13.66 -4.12
N ILE A 316 -9.90 -12.41 -4.22
CA ILE A 316 -9.87 -11.65 -5.49
C ILE A 316 -8.98 -12.31 -6.53
N VAL A 317 -7.76 -12.73 -6.14
CA VAL A 317 -6.81 -13.40 -7.04
C VAL A 317 -7.41 -14.69 -7.57
N ASN A 318 -8.05 -15.49 -6.72
CA ASN A 318 -8.71 -16.73 -7.14
C ASN A 318 -9.92 -16.47 -8.06
N ASP A 319 -10.63 -15.37 -7.83
CA ASP A 319 -11.77 -14.95 -8.65
C ASP A 319 -11.39 -14.31 -9.97
N LEU A 320 -10.18 -13.79 -10.10
CA LEU A 320 -9.71 -13.08 -11.27
C LEU A 320 -9.90 -13.93 -12.54
N ARG A 321 -10.33 -13.26 -13.61
CA ARG A 321 -10.52 -13.80 -14.97
C ARG A 321 -10.05 -12.80 -16.01
N ILE A 322 -9.86 -13.29 -17.24
CA ILE A 322 -9.60 -12.48 -18.42
C ILE A 322 -10.81 -12.60 -19.35
N ALA A 323 -11.41 -11.47 -19.71
CA ALA A 323 -12.47 -11.36 -20.70
C ALA A 323 -11.90 -11.47 -22.14
N PRO A 324 -12.72 -11.75 -23.17
CA PRO A 324 -12.26 -11.90 -24.56
C PRO A 324 -11.51 -10.68 -25.12
N ASP A 325 -11.81 -9.48 -24.62
CA ASP A 325 -11.12 -8.22 -24.97
C ASP A 325 -9.76 -8.06 -24.27
N GLY A 326 -9.44 -8.92 -23.31
CA GLY A 326 -8.25 -8.88 -22.47
C GLY A 326 -8.46 -8.19 -21.12
N ALA A 327 -9.65 -7.65 -20.84
CA ALA A 327 -9.94 -6.98 -19.58
C ALA A 327 -9.97 -7.98 -18.43
N ARG A 328 -9.36 -7.60 -17.30
CA ARG A 328 -9.41 -8.40 -16.07
C ARG A 328 -10.69 -8.08 -15.30
N TYR A 329 -11.34 -9.11 -14.77
CA TYR A 329 -12.51 -8.95 -13.91
C TYR A 329 -12.53 -10.01 -12.79
N SER A 330 -13.11 -9.65 -11.64
CA SER A 330 -13.25 -10.51 -10.45
C SER A 330 -14.68 -10.57 -9.91
N ALA A 331 -15.64 -9.97 -10.61
CA ALA A 331 -17.05 -9.92 -10.18
C ALA A 331 -17.75 -11.29 -10.16
N TYR A 332 -17.16 -12.32 -10.79
CA TYR A 332 -17.77 -13.64 -10.92
C TYR A 332 -16.99 -14.71 -10.14
N PRO A 333 -17.38 -15.01 -8.88
CA PRO A 333 -16.53 -15.79 -7.98
C PRO A 333 -16.38 -17.25 -8.39
N ARG A 334 -15.21 -17.84 -8.14
CA ARG A 334 -14.88 -19.26 -8.41
C ARG A 334 -15.07 -20.12 -7.17
N MET A 335 -15.31 -21.42 -7.39
CA MET A 335 -15.37 -22.37 -6.26
C MET A 335 -14.07 -22.41 -5.45
N SER A 336 -12.92 -22.17 -6.09
CA SER A 336 -11.62 -22.17 -5.43
C SER A 336 -11.41 -20.99 -4.47
N SER A 337 -12.18 -19.90 -4.58
CA SER A 337 -12.10 -18.77 -3.64
C SER A 337 -13.03 -18.90 -2.44
N GLU A 338 -13.93 -19.90 -2.43
CA GLU A 338 -14.88 -20.12 -1.32
C GLU A 338 -14.19 -20.19 0.05
N PRO A 339 -13.06 -20.92 0.24
CA PRO A 339 -12.42 -21.00 1.55
C PRO A 339 -11.95 -19.64 2.09
N ALA A 340 -11.33 -18.82 1.23
CA ALA A 340 -10.84 -17.49 1.58
C ALA A 340 -12.01 -16.56 1.95
N TRP A 341 -13.08 -16.58 1.13
CA TRP A 341 -14.28 -15.78 1.40
C TRP A 341 -15.01 -16.24 2.65
N ALA A 342 -15.17 -17.55 2.87
CA ALA A 342 -15.82 -18.10 4.06
C ALA A 342 -15.04 -17.76 5.33
N SER A 343 -13.71 -17.87 5.30
CA SER A 343 -12.85 -17.48 6.42
C SER A 343 -12.97 -15.99 6.72
N LEU A 344 -12.88 -15.13 5.71
CA LEU A 344 -13.02 -13.68 5.87
C LEU A 344 -14.40 -13.29 6.42
N PHE A 345 -15.45 -13.91 5.91
CA PHE A 345 -16.83 -13.63 6.32
C PHE A 345 -17.14 -14.13 7.74
N THR A 346 -16.59 -15.26 8.15
CA THR A 346 -16.91 -15.90 9.43
C THR A 346 -16.02 -15.37 10.56
N ASN A 347 -14.71 -15.28 10.32
CA ASN A 347 -13.73 -15.01 11.37
C ASN A 347 -13.47 -13.52 11.59
N TYR A 348 -13.81 -12.65 10.63
CA TYR A 348 -13.54 -11.21 10.69
C TYR A 348 -14.78 -10.35 10.41
N PRO A 349 -15.88 -10.53 11.17
CA PRO A 349 -17.15 -9.83 10.92
C PRO A 349 -17.08 -8.31 11.07
N GLU A 350 -16.08 -7.80 11.80
CA GLU A 350 -15.86 -6.37 12.01
C GLU A 350 -15.05 -5.72 10.88
N SER A 351 -14.43 -6.51 10.00
CA SER A 351 -13.71 -5.95 8.87
C SER A 351 -14.68 -5.53 7.76
N PRO A 352 -14.52 -4.34 7.14
CA PRO A 352 -15.34 -3.93 5.99
C PRO A 352 -15.20 -4.88 4.80
N LEU A 353 -14.08 -5.60 4.69
CA LEU A 353 -13.85 -6.59 3.64
C LEU A 353 -14.79 -7.81 3.77
N SER A 354 -15.30 -8.08 4.97
CA SER A 354 -16.26 -9.17 5.19
C SER A 354 -17.59 -8.93 4.47
N VAL A 355 -17.99 -7.68 4.25
CA VAL A 355 -19.19 -7.34 3.45
C VAL A 355 -19.00 -7.81 2.00
N SER A 356 -17.80 -7.59 1.43
CA SER A 356 -17.46 -8.07 0.09
C SER A 356 -17.47 -9.59 0.03
N ALA A 357 -16.87 -10.26 1.02
CA ALA A 357 -16.84 -11.71 1.12
C ALA A 357 -18.25 -12.31 1.17
N GLY A 358 -19.17 -11.72 1.94
CA GLY A 358 -20.55 -12.19 2.03
C GLY A 358 -21.31 -12.09 0.72
N VAL A 359 -21.11 -11.02 -0.06
CA VAL A 359 -21.70 -10.87 -1.40
C VAL A 359 -21.17 -11.96 -2.35
N ARG A 360 -19.86 -12.22 -2.32
CA ARG A 360 -19.23 -13.27 -3.16
C ARG A 360 -19.71 -14.67 -2.75
N LEU A 361 -19.82 -14.95 -1.45
CA LEU A 361 -20.37 -16.22 -0.94
C LEU A 361 -21.83 -16.40 -1.35
N ALA A 362 -22.66 -15.36 -1.28
CA ALA A 362 -24.05 -15.45 -1.72
C ALA A 362 -24.17 -15.90 -3.19
N ALA A 363 -23.35 -15.30 -4.08
CA ALA A 363 -23.30 -15.71 -5.48
C ALA A 363 -22.81 -17.16 -5.66
N LEU A 364 -21.78 -17.58 -4.89
CA LEU A 364 -21.27 -18.96 -4.91
C LEU A 364 -22.33 -19.97 -4.44
N TYR A 365 -22.97 -19.70 -3.30
CA TYR A 365 -23.99 -20.56 -2.72
C TYR A 365 -25.23 -20.66 -3.62
N ALA A 366 -25.68 -19.55 -4.21
CA ALA A 366 -26.77 -19.55 -5.18
C ALA A 366 -26.45 -20.45 -6.39
N ARG A 367 -25.22 -20.38 -6.92
CA ARG A 367 -24.77 -21.24 -8.04
C ARG A 367 -24.68 -22.72 -7.66
N GLN A 368 -24.37 -23.03 -6.40
CA GLN A 368 -24.32 -24.41 -5.90
C GLN A 368 -25.70 -24.98 -5.55
N GLY A 369 -26.78 -24.18 -5.63
CA GLY A 369 -28.11 -24.57 -5.17
C GLY A 369 -28.31 -24.46 -3.66
N ARG A 370 -27.34 -23.93 -2.91
CA ARG A 370 -27.42 -23.63 -1.46
C ARG A 370 -28.14 -22.30 -1.25
N VAL A 371 -29.35 -22.17 -1.77
CA VAL A 371 -30.04 -20.86 -1.85
C VAL A 371 -30.40 -20.28 -0.47
N GLU A 372 -30.70 -21.12 0.52
CA GLU A 372 -30.94 -20.66 1.89
C GLU A 372 -29.70 -20.04 2.52
N GLU A 373 -28.53 -20.65 2.31
CA GLU A 373 -27.26 -20.11 2.79
C GLU A 373 -26.88 -18.82 2.05
N ALA A 374 -27.19 -18.74 0.75
CA ALA A 374 -27.06 -17.50 -0.01
C ALA A 374 -27.92 -16.39 0.59
N LEU A 375 -29.18 -16.70 0.94
CA LEU A 375 -30.09 -15.75 1.58
C LEU A 375 -29.61 -15.33 2.98
N GLN A 376 -29.07 -16.26 3.76
CA GLN A 376 -28.46 -15.95 5.07
C GLN A 376 -27.26 -15.02 4.91
N ALA A 377 -26.37 -15.30 3.95
CA ALA A 377 -25.19 -14.48 3.68
C ALA A 377 -25.57 -13.03 3.31
N VAL A 378 -26.53 -12.81 2.41
CA VAL A 378 -26.94 -11.45 2.01
C VAL A 378 -27.65 -10.68 3.12
N ASN A 379 -28.45 -11.35 3.96
CA ASN A 379 -29.08 -10.70 5.12
C ASN A 379 -28.03 -10.24 6.14
N GLU A 380 -26.95 -11.00 6.30
CA GLU A 380 -25.83 -10.63 7.16
C GLU A 380 -24.97 -9.51 6.54
N VAL A 381 -24.73 -9.54 5.23
CA VAL A 381 -24.09 -8.43 4.47
C VAL A 381 -24.81 -7.11 4.74
N GLU A 382 -26.14 -7.10 4.64
CA GLU A 382 -26.94 -5.90 4.87
C GLU A 382 -26.82 -5.38 6.30
N ARG A 383 -26.93 -6.28 7.30
CA ARG A 383 -26.76 -5.92 8.72
C ARG A 383 -25.37 -5.36 9.01
N ARG A 384 -24.31 -6.02 8.54
CA ARG A 384 -22.93 -5.60 8.75
C ARG A 384 -22.61 -4.28 8.06
N ALA A 385 -23.04 -4.11 6.81
CA ALA A 385 -22.80 -2.87 6.08
C ALA A 385 -23.44 -1.67 6.80
N VAL A 386 -24.69 -1.80 7.28
CA VAL A 386 -25.35 -0.75 8.06
C VAL A 386 -24.59 -0.43 9.34
N ARG A 387 -24.20 -1.47 10.10
CA ARG A 387 -23.41 -1.31 11.34
C ARG A 387 -22.09 -0.59 11.07
N LEU A 388 -21.29 -1.08 10.13
CA LEU A 388 -19.97 -0.53 9.81
C LEU A 388 -20.05 0.89 9.23
N MET A 389 -21.09 1.20 8.45
CA MET A 389 -21.33 2.57 7.98
C MET A 389 -21.74 3.52 9.11
N ALA A 390 -22.46 3.04 10.13
CA ALA A 390 -22.82 3.84 11.31
C ALA A 390 -21.65 4.01 12.28
N GLU A 391 -20.79 3.00 12.39
CA GLU A 391 -19.58 3.01 13.19
C GLU A 391 -18.42 3.74 12.51
N ALA A 392 -18.50 3.98 11.19
CA ALA A 392 -17.50 4.64 10.36
C ALA A 392 -17.00 5.90 11.07
N PRO A 393 -15.86 5.80 11.75
CA PRO A 393 -15.66 6.66 12.87
C PRO A 393 -15.10 7.99 12.38
N PHE A 394 -15.54 9.06 13.03
CA PHE A 394 -14.84 10.35 13.00
C PHE A 394 -13.54 10.17 13.78
N HIS A 395 -12.60 9.38 13.25
CA HIS A 395 -11.29 9.20 13.86
C HIS A 395 -10.57 10.54 13.77
N ALA A 396 -10.59 11.27 14.90
CA ALA A 396 -9.58 12.26 15.18
C ALA A 396 -8.23 11.55 15.08
N ARG A 397 -7.63 11.59 13.89
CA ARG A 397 -6.38 10.91 13.59
C ARG A 397 -5.35 11.43 14.58
N THR A 398 -4.96 10.60 15.53
CA THR A 398 -3.73 10.88 16.28
C THR A 398 -2.61 10.80 15.26
N ILE A 399 -1.74 11.81 15.21
CA ILE A 399 -0.71 11.97 14.16
C ILE A 399 0.18 10.73 13.98
N LEU A 400 0.29 9.88 15.01
CA LEU A 400 1.12 8.68 15.01
C LEU A 400 0.32 7.37 14.96
N ALA A 401 -1.01 7.40 15.00
CA ALA A 401 -1.80 6.18 14.92
C ALA A 401 -1.76 5.63 13.49
N PRO A 402 -1.47 4.33 13.30
CA PRO A 402 -1.48 3.73 11.97
C PRO A 402 -2.88 3.76 11.38
N THR A 403 -2.98 3.91 10.06
CA THR A 403 -4.27 3.77 9.38
C THR A 403 -4.82 2.36 9.54
N PRO A 404 -6.16 2.17 9.50
CA PRO A 404 -6.76 0.84 9.42
C PRO A 404 -6.13 0.03 8.28
N ALA A 405 -5.93 -1.28 8.50
CA ALA A 405 -5.25 -2.15 7.55
C ALA A 405 -5.92 -2.14 6.16
N GLU A 406 -7.26 -2.05 6.16
CA GLU A 406 -8.13 -2.13 5.00
C GLU A 406 -8.15 -0.86 4.14
N SER A 407 -7.59 0.26 4.61
CA SER A 407 -7.77 1.57 3.97
C SER A 407 -7.28 1.64 2.52
N ASN A 408 -6.30 0.80 2.17
CA ASN A 408 -5.69 0.80 0.84
C ASN A 408 -6.52 0.05 -0.22
N LEU A 409 -7.38 -0.88 0.21
CA LEU A 409 -8.17 -1.71 -0.69
C LEU A 409 -9.42 -0.98 -1.25
N LYS A 410 -9.68 0.25 -0.79
CA LYS A 410 -10.74 1.17 -1.29
C LYS A 410 -12.10 0.51 -1.50
N VAL A 411 -12.54 -0.28 -0.53
CA VAL A 411 -13.83 -0.98 -0.60
C VAL A 411 -14.99 0.00 -0.43
N ASP A 412 -15.85 0.10 -1.45
CA ASP A 412 -17.08 0.90 -1.44
C ASP A 412 -18.21 0.13 -0.72
N LEU A 413 -18.29 0.30 0.60
CA LEU A 413 -19.32 -0.31 1.44
C LEU A 413 -20.76 0.01 0.95
N PRO A 414 -21.12 1.26 0.62
CA PRO A 414 -22.42 1.56 0.01
C PRO A 414 -22.72 0.73 -1.25
N ALA A 415 -21.77 0.62 -2.18
CA ALA A 415 -21.97 -0.18 -3.39
C ALA A 415 -22.14 -1.67 -3.09
N LEU A 416 -21.33 -2.24 -2.19
CA LEU A 416 -21.46 -3.64 -1.79
C LEU A 416 -22.77 -3.93 -1.06
N ARG A 417 -23.28 -2.98 -0.27
CA ARG A 417 -24.59 -3.09 0.36
C ARG A 417 -25.70 -3.15 -0.68
N VAL A 418 -25.63 -2.30 -1.71
CA VAL A 418 -26.57 -2.33 -2.83
C VAL A 418 -26.49 -3.67 -3.55
N GLU A 419 -25.28 -4.17 -3.85
CA GLU A 419 -25.08 -5.48 -4.49
C GLU A 419 -25.64 -6.63 -3.65
N GLY A 420 -25.41 -6.65 -2.34
CA GLY A 420 -26.00 -7.62 -1.43
C GLY A 420 -27.53 -7.56 -1.41
N ARG A 421 -28.11 -6.36 -1.44
CA ARG A 421 -29.56 -6.18 -1.50
C ARG A 421 -30.14 -6.63 -2.84
N GLN A 422 -29.44 -6.42 -3.97
CA GLN A 422 -29.85 -6.95 -5.28
C GLN A 422 -29.94 -8.47 -5.25
N TRP A 423 -28.94 -9.16 -4.68
CA TRP A 423 -28.99 -10.61 -4.50
C TRP A 423 -30.14 -11.04 -3.59
N ARG A 424 -30.37 -10.33 -2.47
CA ARG A 424 -31.48 -10.62 -1.57
C ARG A 424 -32.84 -10.53 -2.26
N GLU A 425 -33.10 -9.43 -2.96
CA GLU A 425 -34.37 -9.22 -3.69
C GLU A 425 -34.56 -10.29 -4.76
N LEU A 426 -33.51 -10.58 -5.55
CA LEU A 426 -33.53 -11.61 -6.57
C LEU A 426 -33.85 -12.99 -5.98
N ILE A 427 -33.16 -13.38 -4.90
CA ILE A 427 -33.36 -14.69 -4.24
C ILE A 427 -34.77 -14.77 -3.66
N VAL A 428 -35.23 -13.77 -2.92
CA VAL A 428 -36.54 -13.79 -2.27
C VAL A 428 -37.68 -13.87 -3.28
N ALA A 429 -37.59 -13.14 -4.39
CA ALA A 429 -38.63 -13.15 -5.43
C ALA A 429 -38.67 -14.46 -6.22
N ASN A 430 -37.54 -15.16 -6.37
CA ASN A 430 -37.40 -16.24 -7.35
C ASN A 430 -37.07 -17.63 -6.76
N TYR A 431 -36.76 -17.75 -5.47
CA TYR A 431 -36.37 -19.04 -4.87
C TYR A 431 -37.49 -20.09 -4.86
N HIS A 432 -38.73 -19.66 -4.66
CA HIS A 432 -39.90 -20.54 -4.53
C HIS A 432 -40.78 -20.52 -5.79
N ASP A 433 -40.18 -20.65 -6.97
CA ASP A 433 -40.95 -20.83 -8.20
C ASP A 433 -41.80 -22.11 -8.11
N ALA A 434 -43.11 -21.97 -8.28
CA ALA A 434 -44.06 -23.08 -8.12
C ALA A 434 -43.83 -24.22 -9.13
N ARG A 435 -43.27 -23.93 -10.29
CA ARG A 435 -43.07 -24.90 -11.38
C ARG A 435 -41.64 -25.42 -11.44
N TYR A 436 -40.66 -24.53 -11.26
CA TYR A 436 -39.25 -24.85 -11.48
C TYR A 436 -38.42 -24.89 -10.19
N GLY A 437 -39.01 -24.53 -9.04
CA GLY A 437 -38.28 -24.39 -7.78
C GLY A 437 -37.13 -23.39 -7.92
N SER A 438 -35.95 -23.74 -7.39
CA SER A 438 -34.76 -22.89 -7.46
C SER A 438 -33.96 -23.04 -8.76
N ALA A 439 -34.35 -23.93 -9.68
CA ALA A 439 -33.56 -24.23 -10.88
C ALA A 439 -33.28 -23.00 -11.78
N PRO A 440 -34.25 -22.09 -12.05
CA PRO A 440 -33.98 -20.89 -12.85
C PRO A 440 -32.96 -19.97 -12.18
N LEU A 441 -33.06 -19.79 -10.86
CA LEU A 441 -32.16 -18.94 -10.08
C LEU A 441 -30.73 -19.50 -10.06
N ILE A 442 -30.58 -20.82 -9.90
CA ILE A 442 -29.28 -21.50 -9.96
C ILE A 442 -28.65 -21.32 -11.35
N ALA A 443 -29.44 -21.53 -12.40
CA ALA A 443 -28.97 -21.37 -13.77
C ALA A 443 -28.56 -19.91 -14.07
N PHE A 444 -29.31 -18.95 -13.56
CA PHE A 444 -29.00 -17.53 -13.65
C PHE A 444 -27.71 -17.15 -12.90
N ALA A 445 -27.53 -17.62 -11.67
CA ALA A 445 -26.28 -17.42 -10.91
C ALA A 445 -25.07 -18.09 -11.60
N GLY A 446 -25.32 -19.09 -12.44
CA GLY A 446 -24.33 -19.72 -13.31
C GLY A 446 -23.88 -18.89 -14.52
N LEU A 447 -24.60 -17.81 -14.87
CA LEU A 447 -24.28 -16.97 -16.03
C LEU A 447 -23.11 -16.02 -15.74
N ASP A 448 -22.15 -15.98 -16.66
CA ASP A 448 -21.01 -15.06 -16.61
C ASP A 448 -21.10 -14.09 -17.80
N SER A 449 -21.37 -12.81 -17.52
CA SER A 449 -21.58 -11.78 -18.54
C SER A 449 -20.37 -11.49 -19.42
N HIS A 450 -19.19 -11.97 -19.02
CA HIS A 450 -17.94 -11.76 -19.75
C HIS A 450 -17.53 -12.97 -20.59
N ARG A 451 -18.29 -14.09 -20.56
CA ARG A 451 -18.00 -15.26 -21.38
C ARG A 451 -18.54 -15.11 -22.79
N ASP A 452 -17.80 -15.67 -23.74
CA ASP A 452 -18.30 -15.89 -25.09
C ASP A 452 -19.59 -16.72 -25.05
N GLY A 453 -20.58 -16.31 -25.85
CA GLY A 453 -21.89 -16.96 -25.89
C GLY A 453 -22.84 -16.59 -24.75
N TYR A 454 -22.51 -15.60 -23.91
CA TYR A 454 -23.42 -15.11 -22.85
C TYR A 454 -24.83 -14.80 -23.38
N VAL A 455 -24.94 -14.12 -24.52
CA VAL A 455 -26.22 -13.77 -25.15
C VAL A 455 -27.02 -15.01 -25.54
N ASP A 456 -26.36 -16.04 -26.07
CA ASP A 456 -27.03 -17.28 -26.50
C ASP A 456 -27.43 -18.13 -25.31
N GLN A 457 -26.62 -18.16 -24.25
CA GLN A 457 -26.99 -18.77 -22.97
C GLN A 457 -28.21 -18.08 -22.36
N LEU A 458 -28.27 -16.75 -22.37
CA LEU A 458 -29.45 -16.01 -21.91
C LEU A 458 -30.70 -16.38 -22.69
N LYS A 459 -30.63 -16.41 -24.02
CA LYS A 459 -31.77 -16.79 -24.87
C LYS A 459 -32.23 -18.22 -24.58
N ALA A 460 -31.29 -19.15 -24.40
CA ALA A 460 -31.58 -20.53 -24.06
C ALA A 460 -32.31 -20.61 -22.70
N LEU A 461 -31.85 -19.88 -21.69
CA LEU A 461 -32.52 -19.83 -20.38
C LEU A 461 -33.91 -19.18 -20.45
N ILE A 462 -34.07 -18.09 -21.21
CA ILE A 462 -35.38 -17.46 -21.43
C ILE A 462 -36.35 -18.45 -22.09
N ALA A 463 -35.89 -19.23 -23.07
CA ALA A 463 -36.71 -20.24 -23.73
C ALA A 463 -37.04 -21.43 -22.81
N GLN A 464 -36.07 -21.87 -22.00
CA GLN A 464 -36.22 -22.98 -21.06
C GLN A 464 -37.15 -22.63 -19.88
N TYR A 465 -37.09 -21.39 -19.41
CA TYR A 465 -37.79 -20.91 -18.22
C TYR A 465 -38.79 -19.78 -18.55
N SER A 466 -39.47 -19.88 -19.69
CA SER A 466 -40.37 -18.83 -20.21
C SER A 466 -41.51 -18.45 -19.27
N ASP A 467 -41.90 -19.39 -18.41
CA ASP A 467 -43.01 -19.26 -17.46
C ASP A 467 -42.52 -19.20 -16.01
N SER A 468 -41.21 -18.99 -15.80
CA SER A 468 -40.65 -18.83 -14.45
C SER A 468 -40.86 -17.43 -13.92
N LEU A 469 -40.82 -17.28 -12.59
CA LEU A 469 -40.81 -15.97 -11.93
C LEU A 469 -39.62 -15.11 -12.42
N LEU A 470 -38.48 -15.74 -12.70
CA LEU A 470 -37.22 -15.08 -13.06
C LEU A 470 -37.16 -14.57 -14.53
N VAL A 471 -38.19 -14.83 -15.33
CA VAL A 471 -38.15 -14.57 -16.77
C VAL A 471 -37.97 -13.08 -17.08
N ASP A 472 -38.52 -12.19 -16.26
CA ASP A 472 -38.36 -10.75 -16.44
C ASP A 472 -36.95 -10.26 -16.07
N ASN A 473 -36.31 -10.79 -15.03
CA ASN A 473 -34.90 -10.51 -14.72
C ASN A 473 -33.98 -10.97 -15.87
N LEU A 474 -34.24 -12.16 -16.43
CA LEU A 474 -33.53 -12.67 -17.61
C LEU A 474 -33.71 -11.74 -18.82
N LEU A 475 -34.93 -11.25 -19.05
CA LEU A 475 -35.22 -10.29 -20.12
C LEU A 475 -34.52 -8.95 -19.92
N VAL A 476 -34.46 -8.42 -18.68
CA VAL A 476 -33.69 -7.20 -18.39
C VAL A 476 -32.22 -7.38 -18.74
N ARG A 477 -31.61 -8.49 -18.33
CA ARG A 477 -30.21 -8.80 -18.67
C ARG A 477 -29.99 -8.96 -20.17
N TRP A 478 -30.94 -9.58 -20.89
CA TRP A 478 -30.87 -9.71 -22.35
C TRP A 478 -30.95 -8.33 -23.03
N VAL A 479 -31.86 -7.47 -22.59
CA VAL A 479 -32.02 -6.12 -23.14
C VAL A 479 -30.74 -5.29 -22.97
N GLU A 480 -30.02 -5.43 -21.87
CA GLU A 480 -28.74 -4.74 -21.65
C GLU A 480 -27.64 -5.14 -22.66
N THR A 481 -27.77 -6.31 -23.31
CA THR A 481 -26.83 -6.74 -24.37
C THR A 481 -27.06 -6.06 -25.71
N ILE A 482 -28.20 -5.37 -25.90
CA ILE A 482 -28.58 -4.72 -27.16
C ILE A 482 -27.72 -3.47 -27.37
N GLN A 483 -26.84 -3.46 -28.37
CA GLN A 483 -25.93 -2.33 -28.62
C GLN A 483 -26.63 -1.03 -29.01
N ASP A 484 -27.71 -1.09 -29.81
CA ASP A 484 -28.47 0.09 -30.21
C ASP A 484 -29.27 0.68 -29.05
N ALA A 485 -28.89 1.89 -28.61
CA ALA A 485 -29.51 2.58 -27.48
C ALA A 485 -31.01 2.83 -27.68
N ARG A 486 -31.46 3.09 -28.91
CA ARG A 486 -32.89 3.32 -29.21
C ARG A 486 -33.70 2.03 -29.01
N THR A 487 -33.23 0.92 -29.57
CA THR A 487 -33.85 -0.39 -29.42
C THR A 487 -33.84 -0.84 -27.96
N ARG A 488 -32.72 -0.67 -27.26
CA ARG A 488 -32.60 -0.94 -25.81
C ARG A 488 -33.65 -0.16 -25.01
N ARG A 489 -33.79 1.14 -25.27
CA ARG A 489 -34.78 2.02 -24.63
C ARG A 489 -36.22 1.55 -24.86
N ILE A 490 -36.56 1.19 -26.10
CA ILE A 490 -37.90 0.68 -26.45
C ILE A 490 -38.18 -0.62 -25.70
N ALA A 491 -37.20 -1.53 -25.64
CA ALA A 491 -37.33 -2.80 -24.93
C ALA A 491 -37.48 -2.60 -23.41
N LEU A 492 -36.66 -1.76 -22.78
CA LEU A 492 -36.80 -1.42 -21.36
C LEU A 492 -38.17 -0.78 -21.05
N ARG A 493 -38.67 0.12 -21.90
CA ARG A 493 -40.02 0.71 -21.74
C ARG A 493 -41.13 -0.34 -21.77
N ARG A 494 -40.98 -1.41 -22.55
CA ARG A 494 -41.94 -2.52 -22.56
C ARG A 494 -41.89 -3.32 -21.27
N LEU A 495 -40.70 -3.57 -20.73
CA LEU A 495 -40.52 -4.26 -19.45
C LEU A 495 -41.09 -3.45 -18.28
N VAL A 496 -40.88 -2.13 -18.24
CA VAL A 496 -41.46 -1.26 -17.21
C VAL A 496 -43.00 -1.27 -17.19
N LYS A 497 -43.64 -1.50 -18.34
CA LYS A 497 -45.11 -1.56 -18.46
C LYS A 497 -45.71 -2.89 -18.01
N ARG A 498 -44.90 -3.91 -17.69
CA ARG A 498 -45.43 -5.18 -17.17
C ARG A 498 -45.87 -4.99 -15.72
N PRO A 499 -47.13 -5.30 -15.38
CA PRO A 499 -47.69 -4.95 -14.07
C PRO A 499 -47.07 -5.71 -12.89
N ASP A 500 -46.59 -6.96 -13.10
CA ASP A 500 -46.37 -7.92 -12.00
C ASP A 500 -44.96 -8.53 -11.91
N GLY A 501 -43.94 -7.91 -12.51
CA GLY A 501 -42.56 -8.41 -12.49
C GLY A 501 -41.70 -7.78 -11.37
N ASP A 502 -40.90 -8.58 -10.64
CA ASP A 502 -39.94 -8.08 -9.65
C ASP A 502 -38.79 -7.29 -10.33
N ALA A 503 -38.49 -7.59 -11.59
CA ALA A 503 -37.49 -6.83 -12.37
C ALA A 503 -38.00 -5.47 -12.88
N ARG A 504 -39.26 -5.09 -12.60
CA ARG A 504 -39.85 -3.82 -13.08
C ARG A 504 -39.08 -2.60 -12.59
N VAL A 505 -38.68 -2.59 -11.30
CA VAL A 505 -37.93 -1.47 -10.70
C VAL A 505 -36.52 -1.40 -11.30
N GLU A 506 -35.88 -2.55 -11.51
CA GLU A 506 -34.59 -2.60 -12.22
C GLU A 506 -34.71 -2.03 -13.64
N ALA A 507 -35.71 -2.48 -14.40
CA ALA A 507 -35.93 -1.99 -15.76
C ALA A 507 -36.18 -0.47 -15.80
N ALA A 508 -36.89 0.08 -14.80
CA ALA A 508 -37.14 1.51 -14.68
C ALA A 508 -35.86 2.29 -14.36
N PHE A 509 -35.01 1.75 -13.46
CA PHE A 509 -33.69 2.31 -13.17
C PHE A 509 -32.77 2.31 -14.40
N ARG A 510 -32.65 1.18 -15.09
CA ARG A 510 -31.82 1.04 -16.31
C ARG A 510 -32.30 1.98 -17.42
N LEU A 511 -33.62 2.12 -17.57
CA LEU A 511 -34.20 3.06 -18.52
C LEU A 511 -33.85 4.50 -18.17
N ALA A 512 -33.93 4.86 -16.89
CA ALA A 512 -33.57 6.20 -16.41
C ALA A 512 -32.08 6.51 -16.68
N ASP A 513 -31.18 5.59 -16.33
CA ASP A 513 -29.73 5.75 -16.57
C ASP A 513 -29.41 5.90 -18.07
N LEU A 514 -30.02 5.08 -18.92
CA LEU A 514 -29.88 5.16 -20.38
C LEU A 514 -30.42 6.48 -20.96
N GLU A 515 -31.52 7.01 -20.42
CA GLU A 515 -32.10 8.30 -20.81
C GLU A 515 -31.21 9.48 -20.37
N ILE A 516 -30.56 9.38 -19.20
CA ILE A 516 -29.62 10.40 -18.68
C ILE A 516 -28.34 10.48 -19.52
N GLN A 517 -27.81 9.32 -19.96
CA GLN A 517 -26.57 9.23 -20.75
C GLN A 517 -26.72 9.68 -22.21
N SER A 518 -27.94 9.99 -22.67
CA SER A 518 -28.19 10.41 -24.05
C SER A 518 -27.60 11.81 -24.32
N LEU A 519 -26.55 11.90 -25.14
CA LEU A 519 -25.93 13.16 -25.57
C LEU A 519 -26.63 13.77 -26.81
N GLY A 520 -26.59 15.10 -26.96
CA GLY A 520 -27.06 15.85 -28.15
C GLY A 520 -28.32 16.72 -27.93
N ASP A 521 -28.73 17.48 -28.96
CA ASP A 521 -29.87 18.41 -28.91
C ASP A 521 -31.21 17.70 -28.60
N GLU A 522 -31.46 16.54 -29.22
CA GLU A 522 -32.58 15.65 -28.86
C GLU A 522 -32.42 14.99 -27.47
N GLY A 523 -31.19 14.98 -26.94
CA GLY A 523 -30.83 14.38 -25.64
C GLY A 523 -31.26 15.21 -24.44
N SER A 524 -31.44 16.53 -24.59
CA SER A 524 -31.82 17.42 -23.48
C SER A 524 -33.15 17.02 -22.81
N GLY A 525 -34.20 16.79 -23.62
CA GLY A 525 -35.51 16.33 -23.13
C GLY A 525 -35.46 14.90 -22.57
N LEU A 526 -34.67 14.02 -23.17
CA LEU A 526 -34.47 12.66 -22.67
C LEU A 526 -33.75 12.65 -21.33
N ARG A 527 -32.71 13.48 -21.15
CA ARG A 527 -31.97 13.59 -19.89
C ARG A 527 -32.87 14.10 -18.77
N LEU A 528 -33.72 15.10 -19.01
CA LEU A 528 -34.69 15.58 -18.02
C LEU A 528 -35.72 14.49 -17.66
N THR A 529 -36.19 13.75 -18.67
CA THR A 529 -37.10 12.60 -18.46
C THR A 529 -36.43 11.51 -17.62
N GLY A 530 -35.18 11.18 -17.94
CA GLY A 530 -34.37 10.20 -17.21
C GLY A 530 -34.11 10.62 -15.76
N LEU A 531 -33.75 11.89 -15.50
CA LEU A 531 -33.59 12.43 -14.15
C LEU A 531 -34.91 12.38 -13.36
N THR A 532 -36.03 12.71 -13.99
CA THR A 532 -37.36 12.65 -13.36
C THR A 532 -37.71 11.21 -12.98
N ARG A 533 -37.46 10.26 -13.90
CA ARG A 533 -37.65 8.83 -13.66
C ARG A 533 -36.73 8.31 -12.56
N MET A 534 -35.45 8.71 -12.55
CA MET A 534 -34.48 8.33 -11.53
C MET A 534 -34.91 8.80 -10.14
N ARG A 535 -35.42 10.04 -10.03
CA ARG A 535 -35.98 10.58 -8.78
C ARG A 535 -37.24 9.83 -8.33
N SER A 536 -38.10 9.45 -9.26
CA SER A 536 -39.27 8.60 -8.98
C SER A 536 -38.84 7.24 -8.45
N VAL A 537 -37.88 6.55 -9.09
CA VAL A 537 -37.32 5.28 -8.57
C VAL A 537 -36.72 5.45 -7.18
N ALA A 538 -35.90 6.48 -6.95
CA ALA A 538 -35.31 6.76 -5.65
C ALA A 538 -36.35 7.01 -4.55
N LYS A 539 -37.45 7.72 -4.89
CA LYS A 539 -38.50 8.10 -3.94
C LYS A 539 -39.50 6.97 -3.67
N GLU A 540 -40.00 6.33 -4.72
CA GLU A 540 -41.08 5.34 -4.65
C GLU A 540 -40.57 3.96 -4.25
N HIS A 541 -39.27 3.69 -4.44
CA HIS A 541 -38.64 2.39 -4.17
C HIS A 541 -37.40 2.53 -3.29
N SER A 542 -37.38 3.49 -2.36
CA SER A 542 -36.24 3.82 -1.50
C SER A 542 -35.69 2.64 -0.68
N GLU A 543 -36.53 1.66 -0.41
CA GLU A 543 -36.24 0.42 0.30
C GLU A 543 -35.64 -0.67 -0.60
N THR A 544 -35.73 -0.52 -1.92
CA THR A 544 -35.15 -1.48 -2.87
C THR A 544 -33.68 -1.19 -3.16
N ALA A 545 -32.95 -2.18 -3.67
CA ALA A 545 -31.56 -1.98 -4.09
C ALA A 545 -31.45 -0.93 -5.22
N TRP A 546 -32.42 -0.90 -6.13
CA TRP A 546 -32.46 0.04 -7.24
C TRP A 546 -32.84 1.45 -6.83
N GLY A 547 -33.66 1.65 -5.79
CA GLY A 547 -33.91 2.98 -5.21
C GLY A 547 -32.70 3.53 -4.46
N LEU A 548 -31.94 2.68 -3.78
CA LEU A 548 -30.65 3.06 -3.19
C LEU A 548 -29.63 3.47 -4.26
N GLU A 549 -29.47 2.66 -5.31
CA GLU A 549 -28.57 3.00 -6.42
C GLU A 549 -29.03 4.27 -7.16
N ALA A 550 -30.34 4.45 -7.36
CA ALA A 550 -30.88 5.68 -7.93
C ALA A 550 -30.54 6.91 -7.08
N SER A 551 -30.65 6.82 -5.75
CA SER A 551 -30.27 7.88 -4.83
C SER A 551 -28.77 8.20 -4.91
N ARG A 552 -27.93 7.16 -4.95
CA ARG A 552 -26.46 7.29 -5.10
C ARG A 552 -26.08 7.93 -6.43
N ARG A 553 -26.72 7.55 -7.53
CA ARG A 553 -26.49 8.16 -8.85
C ARG A 553 -26.91 9.63 -8.87
N LEU A 554 -28.03 9.98 -8.25
CA LEU A 554 -28.51 11.36 -8.17
C LEU A 554 -27.57 12.27 -7.36
N SER A 555 -26.94 11.78 -6.28
CA SER A 555 -25.96 12.58 -5.53
C SER A 555 -24.72 12.90 -6.35
N LEU A 556 -24.23 11.95 -7.16
CA LEU A 556 -23.10 12.19 -8.07
C LEU A 556 -23.40 13.28 -9.10
N PHE A 557 -24.65 13.37 -9.59
CA PHE A 557 -25.05 14.45 -10.49
C PHE A 557 -25.21 15.81 -9.80
N ALA A 558 -25.48 15.84 -8.50
CA ALA A 558 -25.61 17.08 -7.73
C ALA A 558 -24.24 17.70 -7.39
N GLU A 559 -23.20 16.87 -7.28
CA GLU A 559 -21.84 17.30 -6.93
C GLU A 559 -21.03 17.81 -8.14
N SER A 560 -21.50 17.62 -9.36
CA SER A 560 -20.87 18.16 -10.56
C SER A 560 -21.43 19.56 -10.84
N PRO A 561 -20.73 20.67 -10.50
CA PRO A 561 -21.15 22.00 -10.93
C PRO A 561 -21.13 22.05 -12.46
N GLU A 562 -22.29 22.34 -13.07
CA GLU A 562 -22.41 22.62 -14.52
C GLU A 562 -21.69 23.91 -14.91
#